data_AF-A0A962J2Y4-F1
#
_entry.id   AF-A0A962J2Y4-F1
#
_cell.length_a   1.000
_cell.length_b   1.000
_cell.length_c   1.000
_cell.angle_alpha   90.00
_cell.angle_beta   90.00
_cell.angle_gamma   90.00
#
_symmetry.space_group_name_H-M   'P 1'
#
loop_
_entity.id
_entity.type
_entity.pdbx_description
1 polymer ?
#
loop_
_entity_poly.entity_id
_entity_poly.type
_entity_poly.pdbx_seq_one_letter_code
_entity_poly.pdbx_strand_id
1 'polypeptide(L)'
;MMKRSVEKFLASPRKAVTLIGMSGVGKSYLSGKMEGWGWCNYSCDHLIGSQYLKDQLGGGAEGVSAQNIAGLSDFVGQIGDPEKGGLPLDEFRRRQALYYEAERSVLKDMPVVLQGVEGHFVNDSSGSLCEVEDGDVIRGVADCSLFVYLKVPQEDHAEILQRAISYPKPLYFPPAFLDDHLKKYMQQFDLSRIEQIDPVEFLRWVFPYLFQSRLPKYQALADAYGVTVSSKRIGAIKSEGDFFDLIRDSVKEAAA
;
A
#
# COMPACT_ATOMS: atom_id res chain seq x y z
N MET A 1 6.37 3.47 22.95
CA MET A 1 6.59 2.36 22.00
C MET A 1 7.42 2.84 20.81
N MET A 2 6.96 3.87 20.07
CA MET A 2 7.67 4.56 18.97
C MET A 2 9.18 4.77 19.18
N LYS A 3 9.61 5.41 20.28
CA LYS A 3 11.03 5.67 20.57
C LYS A 3 11.89 4.40 20.59
N ARG A 4 11.36 3.29 21.12
CA ARG A 4 12.07 2.01 21.21
C ARG A 4 12.26 1.36 19.84
N SER A 5 11.29 1.49 18.93
CA SER A 5 11.39 0.97 17.56
C SER A 5 12.46 1.73 16.76
N VAL A 6 12.51 3.05 16.89
CA VAL A 6 13.51 3.89 16.23
C VAL A 6 14.91 3.65 16.78
N GLU A 7 15.08 3.59 18.10
CA GLU A 7 16.38 3.29 18.73
C GLU A 7 16.90 1.92 18.29
N LYS A 8 16.03 0.90 18.28
CA LYS A 8 16.34 -0.44 17.76
C LYS A 8 16.78 -0.37 16.29
N PHE A 9 16.05 0.37 15.46
CA PHE A 9 16.40 0.56 14.05
C PHE A 9 17.76 1.24 13.87
N LEU A 10 18.01 2.35 14.58
CA LEU A 10 19.26 3.11 14.47
C LEU A 10 20.47 2.32 15.03
N ALA A 11 20.27 1.50 16.05
CA ALA A 11 21.33 0.64 16.61
C ALA A 11 21.59 -0.64 15.79
N SER A 12 20.62 -1.11 15.00
CA SER A 12 20.78 -2.34 14.22
C SER A 12 21.82 -2.18 13.11
N PRO A 13 22.80 -3.08 12.95
CA PRO A 13 23.74 -3.02 11.83
C PRO A 13 23.06 -3.30 10.48
N ARG A 14 21.94 -4.04 10.48
CA ARG A 14 21.09 -4.30 9.31
C ARG A 14 19.80 -3.51 9.43
N LYS A 15 19.59 -2.54 8.54
CA LYS A 15 18.38 -1.70 8.54
C LYS A 15 17.26 -2.43 7.80
N ALA A 16 16.07 -2.42 8.37
CA ALA A 16 14.87 -2.92 7.73
C ALA A 16 13.76 -1.88 7.91
N VAL A 17 13.09 -1.50 6.83
CA VAL A 17 11.98 -0.53 6.85
C VAL A 17 10.79 -1.06 6.08
N THR A 18 9.60 -0.70 6.53
CA THR A 18 8.34 -0.89 5.79
C THR A 18 7.79 0.48 5.42
N LEU A 19 7.82 0.81 4.12
CA LEU A 19 7.30 2.08 3.63
C LEU A 19 5.78 1.98 3.55
N ILE A 20 5.05 2.88 4.23
CA ILE A 20 3.59 2.93 4.19
C ILE A 20 3.11 4.30 3.71
N GLY A 21 1.90 4.33 3.16
CA GLY A 21 1.26 5.56 2.69
C GLY A 21 0.44 5.32 1.42
N MET A 22 -0.30 6.35 1.02
CA MET A 22 -1.21 6.27 -0.12
C MET A 22 -0.49 5.87 -1.42
N SER A 23 -1.25 5.41 -2.42
CA SER A 23 -0.71 5.23 -3.76
C SER A 23 -0.19 6.57 -4.31
N GLY A 24 0.96 6.56 -4.99
CA GLY A 24 1.54 7.76 -5.61
C GLY A 24 2.36 8.69 -4.70
N VAL A 25 2.52 8.38 -3.41
CA VAL A 25 3.27 9.23 -2.45
C VAL A 25 4.80 9.07 -2.53
N GLY A 26 5.29 8.18 -3.40
CA GLY A 26 6.71 7.96 -3.62
C GLY A 26 7.33 6.74 -2.94
N LYS A 27 6.53 5.77 -2.46
CA LYS A 27 7.05 4.51 -1.87
C LYS A 27 7.98 3.77 -2.82
N SER A 28 7.48 3.40 -4.00
CA SER A 28 8.27 2.71 -5.03
C SER A 28 9.42 3.53 -5.60
N TYR A 29 9.31 4.86 -5.56
CA TYR A 29 10.43 5.74 -5.93
C TYR A 29 11.56 5.68 -4.90
N LEU A 30 11.22 5.68 -3.60
CA LEU A 30 12.20 5.56 -2.53
C LEU A 30 12.79 4.15 -2.44
N SER A 31 11.95 3.11 -2.54
CA SER A 31 12.44 1.71 -2.51
C SER A 31 13.35 1.42 -3.70
N GLY A 32 13.06 1.95 -4.89
CA GLY A 32 13.95 1.83 -6.06
C GLY A 32 15.29 2.56 -5.87
N LYS A 33 15.31 3.70 -5.17
CA LYS A 33 16.58 4.33 -4.77
C LYS A 33 17.35 3.47 -3.78
N MET A 34 16.68 2.93 -2.77
CA MET A 34 17.26 2.03 -1.77
C MET A 34 17.84 0.77 -2.41
N GLU A 35 17.14 0.19 -3.37
CA GLU A 35 17.64 -0.92 -4.19
C GLU A 35 18.91 -0.53 -4.95
N GLY A 36 18.94 0.66 -5.54
CA GLY A 36 20.14 1.22 -6.16
C GLY A 36 21.31 1.46 -5.19
N TRP A 37 21.04 1.56 -3.89
CA TRP A 37 22.07 1.60 -2.83
C TRP A 37 22.44 0.21 -2.29
N GLY A 38 21.82 -0.86 -2.80
CA GLY A 38 22.10 -2.25 -2.42
C GLY A 38 21.13 -2.82 -1.37
N TRP A 39 20.00 -2.18 -1.11
CA TRP A 39 18.96 -2.76 -0.24
C TRP A 39 18.24 -3.88 -0.97
N CYS A 40 17.89 -4.94 -0.23
CA CYS A 40 16.94 -5.93 -0.71
C CYS A 40 15.55 -5.29 -0.79
N ASN A 41 14.98 -5.22 -1.99
CA ASN A 41 13.67 -4.65 -2.24
C ASN A 41 12.59 -5.75 -2.24
N TYR A 42 11.74 -5.72 -1.24
CA TYR A 42 10.60 -6.60 -1.07
C TYR A 42 9.34 -5.87 -1.51
N SER A 43 8.99 -6.02 -2.79
CA SER A 43 7.79 -5.37 -3.36
C SER A 43 6.55 -6.23 -3.11
N CYS A 44 5.63 -5.75 -2.27
CA CYS A 44 4.41 -6.50 -1.94
C CYS A 44 3.55 -6.75 -3.18
N ASP A 45 3.26 -5.71 -3.98
CA ASP A 45 2.41 -5.86 -5.17
C ASP A 45 3.02 -6.86 -6.17
N HIS A 46 4.34 -6.83 -6.35
CA HIS A 46 5.02 -7.81 -7.18
C HIS A 46 4.84 -9.25 -6.66
N LEU A 47 5.00 -9.47 -5.35
CA LEU A 47 4.87 -10.81 -4.75
C LEU A 47 3.43 -11.31 -4.75
N ILE A 48 2.46 -10.44 -4.47
CA ILE A 48 1.02 -10.74 -4.57
C ILE A 48 0.74 -11.32 -5.96
N GLY A 49 1.15 -10.62 -7.04
CA GLY A 49 0.91 -11.07 -8.40
C GLY A 49 1.72 -12.32 -8.79
N SER A 50 3.03 -12.33 -8.52
CA SER A 50 3.95 -13.36 -9.03
C SER A 50 3.94 -14.67 -8.25
N GLN A 51 3.50 -14.66 -6.98
CA GLN A 51 3.55 -15.83 -6.12
C GLN A 51 2.16 -16.25 -5.62
N TYR A 52 1.40 -15.32 -5.03
CA TYR A 52 0.18 -15.68 -4.30
C TYR A 52 -1.07 -15.71 -5.19
N LEU A 53 -1.09 -14.91 -6.27
CA LEU A 53 -2.17 -14.88 -7.26
C LEU A 53 -1.74 -15.42 -8.63
N LYS A 54 -0.57 -16.05 -8.72
CA LYS A 54 0.00 -16.55 -9.99
C LYS A 54 -0.98 -17.39 -10.81
N ASP A 55 -1.67 -18.33 -10.15
CA ASP A 55 -2.64 -19.21 -10.82
C ASP A 55 -3.89 -18.45 -11.28
N GLN A 56 -4.29 -17.41 -10.54
CA GLN A 56 -5.42 -16.55 -10.91
C GLN A 56 -5.08 -15.60 -12.07
N LEU A 57 -3.80 -15.24 -12.22
CA LEU A 57 -3.30 -14.38 -13.29
C LEU A 57 -2.91 -15.15 -14.57
N GLY A 58 -3.10 -16.47 -14.60
CA GLY A 58 -2.80 -17.30 -15.79
C GLY A 58 -1.33 -17.66 -15.97
N GLY A 59 -0.51 -17.56 -14.90
CA GLY A 59 0.92 -17.83 -14.96
C GLY A 59 1.29 -19.31 -15.02
N GLY A 60 1.32 -19.88 -16.23
CA GLY A 60 2.26 -20.97 -16.54
C GLY A 60 3.70 -20.52 -16.22
N ALA A 61 4.54 -21.43 -15.74
CA ALA A 61 5.90 -21.11 -15.31
C ALA A 61 6.75 -20.53 -16.46
N GLU A 62 6.90 -19.21 -16.56
CA GLU A 62 8.04 -18.53 -17.19
C GLU A 62 7.98 -16.99 -16.97
N GLY A 63 9.09 -16.41 -16.51
CA GLY A 63 9.49 -15.03 -16.82
C GLY A 63 8.68 -13.86 -16.23
N VAL A 64 9.10 -13.39 -15.05
CA VAL A 64 8.61 -12.19 -14.35
C VAL A 64 9.01 -10.88 -15.06
N SER A 65 8.05 -10.02 -15.41
CA SER A 65 8.28 -8.66 -15.94
C SER A 65 7.23 -7.65 -15.45
N ALA A 66 7.32 -6.37 -15.86
CA ALA A 66 6.31 -5.31 -15.62
C ALA A 66 4.86 -5.73 -15.99
N GLN A 67 4.71 -6.79 -16.79
CA GLN A 67 3.44 -7.46 -17.10
C GLN A 67 2.72 -7.99 -15.84
N ASN A 68 3.44 -8.34 -14.76
CA ASN A 68 2.83 -8.90 -13.55
C ASN A 68 2.09 -7.86 -12.70
N ILE A 69 2.60 -6.62 -12.63
CA ILE A 69 1.92 -5.53 -11.90
C ILE A 69 0.69 -5.05 -12.68
N ALA A 70 0.80 -4.98 -14.00
CA ALA A 70 -0.37 -4.71 -14.86
C ALA A 70 -1.44 -5.80 -14.67
N GLY A 71 -1.04 -7.08 -14.69
CA GLY A 71 -1.94 -8.21 -14.45
C GLY A 71 -2.59 -8.18 -13.06
N LEU A 72 -1.88 -7.75 -12.01
CA LEU A 72 -2.45 -7.59 -10.68
C LEU A 72 -3.52 -6.49 -10.64
N SER A 73 -3.26 -5.34 -11.27
CA SER A 73 -4.24 -4.25 -11.37
C SER A 73 -5.50 -4.72 -12.10
N ASP A 74 -5.35 -5.41 -13.23
CA ASP A 74 -6.46 -5.96 -14.01
C ASP A 74 -7.26 -7.01 -13.22
N PHE A 75 -6.57 -7.82 -12.40
CA PHE A 75 -7.22 -8.77 -11.52
C PHE A 75 -8.04 -8.07 -10.45
N VAL A 76 -7.47 -7.13 -9.69
CA VAL A 76 -8.21 -6.37 -8.65
C VAL A 76 -9.49 -5.77 -9.23
N GLY A 77 -9.39 -5.24 -10.45
CA GLY A 77 -10.52 -4.83 -11.28
C GLY A 77 -11.33 -3.68 -10.68
N GLN A 78 -12.46 -3.39 -11.30
CA GLN A 78 -13.41 -2.36 -10.87
C GLN A 78 -14.81 -2.95 -10.88
N ILE A 79 -15.66 -2.54 -9.94
CA ILE A 79 -17.05 -3.01 -9.89
C ILE A 79 -17.92 -2.24 -10.88
N GLY A 80 -18.87 -2.93 -11.53
CA GLY A 80 -19.91 -2.28 -12.32
C GLY A 80 -20.20 -2.99 -13.63
N ASP A 81 -20.61 -2.20 -14.62
CA ASP A 81 -21.02 -2.63 -15.95
C ASP A 81 -19.94 -3.45 -16.68
N PRO A 82 -20.18 -4.75 -16.97
CA PRO A 82 -19.24 -5.58 -17.72
C PRO A 82 -18.93 -5.08 -19.13
N GLU A 83 -19.86 -4.38 -19.79
CA GLU A 83 -19.62 -3.80 -21.12
C GLU A 83 -18.61 -2.65 -21.07
N LYS A 84 -18.41 -2.06 -19.88
CA LYS A 84 -17.41 -1.00 -19.60
C LYS A 84 -16.16 -1.53 -18.89
N GLY A 85 -15.99 -2.85 -18.82
CA GLY A 85 -14.85 -3.48 -18.13
C GLY A 85 -15.03 -3.61 -16.61
N GLY A 86 -16.26 -3.45 -16.11
CA GLY A 86 -16.62 -3.70 -14.72
C GLY A 86 -16.81 -5.19 -14.40
N LEU A 87 -16.73 -5.50 -13.12
CA LEU A 87 -16.99 -6.84 -12.58
C LEU A 87 -18.35 -6.87 -11.87
N PRO A 88 -19.13 -7.95 -12.03
CA PRO A 88 -20.28 -8.22 -11.16
C PRO A 88 -19.86 -8.26 -9.68
N LEU A 89 -20.77 -7.91 -8.77
CA LEU A 89 -20.47 -7.77 -7.34
C LEU A 89 -19.80 -9.00 -6.73
N ASP A 90 -20.32 -10.20 -7.03
CA ASP A 90 -19.81 -11.45 -6.45
C ASP A 90 -18.39 -11.74 -6.91
N GLU A 91 -18.09 -11.52 -8.19
CA GLU A 91 -16.74 -11.70 -8.73
C GLU A 91 -15.79 -10.63 -8.19
N PHE A 92 -16.23 -9.37 -8.13
CA PHE A 92 -15.45 -8.29 -7.54
C PHE A 92 -15.08 -8.62 -6.08
N ARG A 93 -16.05 -9.01 -5.25
CA ARG A 93 -15.82 -9.42 -3.85
C ARG A 93 -14.88 -10.62 -3.74
N ARG A 94 -15.03 -11.63 -4.60
CA ARG A 94 -14.13 -12.79 -4.64
C ARG A 94 -12.69 -12.35 -4.87
N ARG A 95 -12.44 -11.48 -5.87
CA ARG A 95 -11.10 -10.99 -6.19
C ARG A 95 -10.52 -10.10 -5.08
N GLN A 96 -11.34 -9.25 -4.47
CA GLN A 96 -10.95 -8.43 -3.32
C GLN A 96 -10.52 -9.30 -2.12
N ALA A 97 -11.25 -10.37 -1.83
CA ALA A 97 -10.89 -11.32 -0.77
C ALA A 97 -9.59 -12.07 -1.09
N LEU A 98 -9.41 -12.53 -2.33
CA LEU A 98 -8.16 -13.18 -2.76
C LEU A 98 -6.95 -12.24 -2.68
N TYR A 99 -7.12 -10.98 -3.09
CA TYR A 99 -6.08 -9.96 -2.96
C TYR A 99 -5.71 -9.72 -1.49
N TYR A 100 -6.71 -9.59 -0.61
CA TYR A 100 -6.50 -9.37 0.82
C TYR A 100 -5.74 -10.54 1.48
N GLU A 101 -6.14 -11.79 1.19
CA GLU A 101 -5.44 -12.96 1.71
C GLU A 101 -4.00 -13.07 1.16
N ALA A 102 -3.80 -12.71 -0.11
CA ALA A 102 -2.46 -12.65 -0.69
C ALA A 102 -1.59 -11.58 -0.01
N GLU A 103 -2.12 -10.37 0.20
CA GLU A 103 -1.42 -9.30 0.92
C GLU A 103 -1.05 -9.73 2.35
N ARG A 104 -2.00 -10.34 3.08
CA ARG A 104 -1.73 -10.89 4.42
C ARG A 104 -0.62 -11.93 4.40
N SER A 105 -0.62 -12.82 3.42
CA SER A 105 0.37 -13.89 3.31
C SER A 105 1.76 -13.35 3.01
N VAL A 106 1.87 -12.39 2.08
CA VAL A 106 3.12 -11.66 1.80
C VAL A 106 3.69 -11.03 3.08
N LEU A 107 2.88 -10.29 3.82
CA LEU A 107 3.33 -9.64 5.05
C LEU A 107 3.70 -10.65 6.16
N LYS A 108 2.98 -11.76 6.24
CA LYS A 108 3.25 -12.85 7.19
C LYS A 108 4.58 -13.56 6.91
N ASP A 109 4.95 -13.71 5.64
CA ASP A 109 6.18 -14.39 5.24
C ASP A 109 7.42 -13.47 5.30
N MET A 110 7.21 -12.15 5.33
CA MET A 110 8.28 -11.15 5.37
C MET A 110 9.35 -11.39 6.46
N PRO A 111 9.01 -11.71 7.73
CA PRO A 111 10.02 -11.97 8.76
C PRO A 111 10.91 -13.17 8.46
N VAL A 112 10.38 -14.21 7.79
CA VAL A 112 11.15 -15.39 7.37
C VAL A 112 12.09 -15.03 6.22
N VAL A 113 11.58 -14.31 5.22
CA VAL A 113 12.39 -13.84 4.08
C VAL A 113 13.56 -12.98 4.55
N LEU A 114 13.31 -12.07 5.51
CA LEU A 114 14.31 -11.18 6.04
C LEU A 114 15.50 -11.92 6.71
N GLN A 115 15.28 -13.11 7.28
CA GLN A 115 16.37 -13.89 7.90
C GLN A 115 17.45 -14.29 6.89
N GLY A 116 17.08 -14.45 5.61
CA GLY A 116 18.00 -14.78 4.52
C GLY A 116 18.72 -13.57 3.92
N VAL A 117 18.45 -12.34 4.38
CA VAL A 117 19.02 -11.11 3.81
C VAL A 117 20.25 -10.67 4.61
N GLU A 118 21.40 -10.60 3.94
CA GLU A 118 22.67 -10.22 4.57
C GLU A 118 22.87 -8.69 4.70
N GLY A 119 22.06 -7.89 4.00
CA GLY A 119 22.15 -6.43 3.93
C GLY A 119 20.95 -5.67 4.53
N HIS A 120 20.72 -4.45 4.04
CA HIS A 120 19.54 -3.66 4.37
C HIS A 120 18.32 -4.14 3.58
N PHE A 121 17.13 -3.82 4.08
CA PHE A 121 15.87 -4.33 3.56
C PHE A 121 14.80 -3.24 3.53
N VAL A 122 14.12 -3.13 2.39
CA VAL A 122 12.96 -2.26 2.23
C VAL A 122 11.77 -3.10 1.81
N ASN A 123 10.71 -3.06 2.60
CA ASN A 123 9.39 -3.50 2.19
C ASN A 123 8.68 -2.33 1.52
N ASP A 124 8.57 -2.39 0.19
CA ASP A 124 7.70 -1.52 -0.61
C ASP A 124 6.28 -2.05 -0.53
N SER A 125 5.57 -1.64 0.52
CA SER A 125 4.23 -2.14 0.80
C SER A 125 3.20 -1.60 -0.19
N SER A 126 2.07 -2.32 -0.29
CA SER A 126 0.94 -1.86 -1.08
C SER A 126 0.31 -0.60 -0.46
N GLY A 127 -0.59 0.05 -1.21
CA GLY A 127 -1.44 1.11 -0.67
C GLY A 127 -2.51 0.63 0.33
N SER A 128 -2.80 -0.66 0.43
CA SER A 128 -3.82 -1.22 1.34
C SER A 128 -3.26 -1.82 2.61
N LEU A 129 -1.94 -1.82 2.86
CA LEU A 129 -1.38 -2.40 4.09
C LEU A 129 -2.06 -1.89 5.37
N CYS A 130 -2.46 -0.61 5.41
CA CYS A 130 -3.18 -0.03 6.56
C CYS A 130 -4.57 -0.61 6.82
N GLU A 131 -5.10 -1.42 5.90
CA GLU A 131 -6.37 -2.13 5.98
C GLU A 131 -6.21 -3.56 6.49
N VAL A 132 -4.98 -4.03 6.73
CA VAL A 132 -4.73 -5.35 7.30
C VAL A 132 -5.08 -5.32 8.79
N GLU A 133 -6.18 -5.97 9.15
CA GLU A 133 -6.72 -5.99 10.51
C GLU A 133 -6.06 -7.05 11.41
N ASP A 134 -5.26 -7.95 10.82
CA ASP A 134 -4.53 -9.00 11.54
C ASP A 134 -3.36 -8.39 12.33
N GLY A 135 -3.62 -8.14 13.62
CA GLY A 135 -2.65 -7.52 14.53
C GLY A 135 -1.37 -8.34 14.73
N ASP A 136 -1.42 -9.66 14.58
CA ASP A 136 -0.23 -10.50 14.71
C ASP A 136 0.65 -10.40 13.45
N VAL A 137 0.05 -10.32 12.26
CA VAL A 137 0.78 -10.02 11.02
C VAL A 137 1.46 -8.65 11.10
N ILE A 138 0.72 -7.60 11.48
CA ILE A 138 1.29 -6.26 11.62
C ILE A 138 2.40 -6.22 12.67
N ARG A 139 2.21 -6.89 13.82
CA ARG A 139 3.25 -6.98 14.86
C ARG A 139 4.49 -7.71 14.36
N GLY A 140 4.32 -8.81 13.63
CA GLY A 140 5.43 -9.55 13.02
C GLY A 140 6.28 -8.68 12.09
N VAL A 141 5.64 -7.86 11.25
CA VAL A 141 6.32 -6.88 10.38
C VAL A 141 7.03 -5.80 11.21
N ALA A 142 6.38 -5.30 12.27
CA ALA A 142 6.92 -4.23 13.14
C ALA A 142 8.08 -4.69 14.03
N ASP A 143 8.08 -5.97 14.42
CA ASP A 143 9.14 -6.54 15.25
C ASP A 143 10.46 -6.63 14.48
N CYS A 144 10.41 -6.75 13.15
CA CYS A 144 11.59 -6.90 12.30
C CYS A 144 11.89 -5.70 11.40
N SER A 145 11.00 -4.70 11.28
CA SER A 145 11.20 -3.52 10.45
C SER A 145 10.61 -2.24 11.06
N LEU A 146 11.20 -1.08 10.76
CA LEU A 146 10.64 0.22 11.14
C LEU A 146 9.58 0.66 10.14
N PHE A 147 8.37 0.98 10.62
CA PHE A 147 7.35 1.59 9.76
C PHE A 147 7.73 3.04 9.44
N VAL A 148 7.73 3.41 8.15
CA VAL A 148 8.01 4.76 7.70
C VAL A 148 6.82 5.27 6.90
N TYR A 149 6.00 6.11 7.53
CA TYR A 149 4.84 6.69 6.90
C TYR A 149 5.22 7.90 6.05
N LEU A 150 5.12 7.74 4.73
CA LEU A 150 5.24 8.82 3.76
C LEU A 150 3.93 9.62 3.73
N LYS A 151 3.82 10.58 4.65
CA LYS A 151 2.62 11.39 4.84
C LYS A 151 2.55 12.50 3.80
N VAL A 152 1.44 12.55 3.08
CA VAL A 152 1.12 13.67 2.19
C VAL A 152 0.69 14.86 3.05
N PRO A 153 1.36 16.01 2.93
CA PRO A 153 0.94 17.24 3.59
C PRO A 153 -0.49 17.64 3.19
N GLN A 154 -1.25 18.25 4.11
CA GLN A 154 -2.66 18.54 3.89
C GLN A 154 -2.89 19.44 2.67
N GLU A 155 -1.97 20.38 2.42
CA GLU A 155 -2.03 21.29 1.28
C GLU A 155 -1.89 20.59 -0.08
N ASP A 156 -1.31 19.38 -0.12
CA ASP A 156 -1.13 18.59 -1.34
C ASP A 156 -2.26 17.56 -1.56
N HIS A 157 -3.21 17.42 -0.61
CA HIS A 157 -4.29 16.43 -0.72
C HIS A 157 -5.14 16.65 -1.97
N ALA A 158 -5.41 17.91 -2.31
CA ALA A 158 -6.16 18.26 -3.50
C ALA A 158 -5.49 17.75 -4.79
N GLU A 159 -4.16 17.83 -4.87
CA GLU A 159 -3.41 17.33 -6.03
C GLU A 159 -3.46 15.80 -6.12
N ILE A 160 -3.34 15.09 -5.01
CA ILE A 160 -3.47 13.63 -4.98
C ILE A 160 -4.87 13.18 -5.42
N LEU A 161 -5.90 13.84 -4.91
CA LEU A 161 -7.29 13.56 -5.30
C LEU A 161 -7.51 13.84 -6.79
N GLN A 162 -7.03 14.98 -7.30
CA GLN A 162 -7.10 15.33 -8.72
C GLN A 162 -6.40 14.28 -9.61
N ARG A 163 -5.20 13.84 -9.24
CA ARG A 163 -4.48 12.79 -9.98
C ARG A 163 -5.23 11.47 -9.99
N ALA A 164 -5.81 11.07 -8.86
CA ALA A 164 -6.61 9.85 -8.76
C ALA A 164 -7.92 9.93 -9.57
N ILE A 165 -8.52 11.13 -9.68
CA ILE A 165 -9.69 11.36 -10.55
C ILE A 165 -9.29 11.27 -12.04
N SER A 166 -8.15 11.86 -12.41
CA SER A 166 -7.66 11.87 -13.79
C SER A 166 -7.17 10.49 -14.26
N TYR A 167 -6.53 9.73 -13.38
CA TYR A 167 -5.96 8.42 -13.66
C TYR A 167 -6.38 7.39 -12.60
N PRO A 168 -7.68 7.01 -12.59
CA PRO A 168 -8.19 6.08 -11.61
C PRO A 168 -7.60 4.69 -11.85
N LYS A 169 -7.20 4.02 -10.77
CA LYS A 169 -6.65 2.67 -10.79
C LYS A 169 -7.48 1.76 -9.90
N PRO A 170 -7.64 0.47 -10.24
CA PRO A 170 -8.17 -0.55 -9.35
C PRO A 170 -7.58 -0.48 -7.94
N LEU A 171 -8.43 -0.63 -6.91
CA LEU A 171 -8.04 -0.54 -5.50
C LEU A 171 -8.68 -1.66 -4.70
N TYR A 172 -8.00 -2.05 -3.62
CA TYR A 172 -8.61 -2.82 -2.56
C TYR A 172 -9.54 -1.95 -1.71
N PHE A 173 -10.72 -2.47 -1.36
CA PHE A 173 -11.70 -1.87 -0.46
C PHE A 173 -12.01 -2.81 0.70
N PRO A 174 -11.94 -2.34 1.97
CA PRO A 174 -12.44 -3.11 3.10
C PRO A 174 -13.92 -3.49 2.89
N PRO A 175 -14.37 -4.73 3.22
CA PRO A 175 -15.72 -5.18 2.88
C PRO A 175 -16.85 -4.25 3.39
N ALA A 176 -16.78 -3.84 4.67
CA ALA A 176 -17.78 -2.95 5.25
C ALA A 176 -17.76 -1.54 4.61
N PHE A 177 -16.57 -1.06 4.21
CA PHE A 177 -16.43 0.21 3.51
C PHE A 177 -17.06 0.13 2.12
N LEU A 178 -16.80 -0.95 1.37
CA LEU A 178 -17.35 -1.17 0.04
C LEU A 178 -18.87 -1.21 0.08
N ASP A 179 -19.46 -1.98 1.01
CA ASP A 179 -20.90 -2.16 1.11
C ASP A 179 -21.64 -0.84 1.42
N ASP A 180 -21.12 -0.07 2.39
CA ASP A 180 -21.68 1.23 2.75
C ASP A 180 -21.62 2.23 1.58
N HIS A 181 -20.50 2.28 0.87
CA HIS A 181 -20.30 3.24 -0.22
C HIS A 181 -21.00 2.83 -1.52
N LEU A 182 -21.14 1.54 -1.80
CA LEU A 182 -21.99 1.07 -2.90
C LEU A 182 -23.45 1.45 -2.67
N LYS A 183 -23.97 1.24 -1.46
CA LYS A 183 -25.33 1.63 -1.11
C LYS A 183 -25.55 3.14 -1.30
N LYS A 184 -24.62 3.96 -0.81
CA LYS A 184 -24.67 5.42 -0.97
C LYS A 184 -24.61 5.85 -2.42
N TYR A 185 -23.72 5.26 -3.22
CA TYR A 185 -23.58 5.58 -4.64
C TYR A 185 -24.87 5.21 -5.41
N MET A 186 -25.38 3.99 -5.22
CA MET A 186 -26.60 3.55 -5.89
C MET A 186 -27.80 4.43 -5.53
N GLN A 187 -27.93 4.84 -4.26
CA GLN A 187 -28.98 5.78 -3.83
C GLN A 187 -28.80 7.17 -4.44
N GLN A 188 -27.57 7.69 -4.48
CA GLN A 188 -27.28 9.02 -5.00
C GLN A 188 -27.58 9.14 -6.50
N PHE A 189 -27.32 8.08 -7.26
CA PHE A 189 -27.44 8.05 -8.72
C PHE A 189 -28.67 7.26 -9.22
N ASP A 190 -29.60 6.93 -8.32
CA ASP A 190 -30.86 6.21 -8.62
C ASP A 190 -30.63 4.91 -9.42
N LEU A 191 -29.63 4.13 -9.02
CA LEU A 191 -29.27 2.86 -9.64
C LEU A 191 -29.94 1.70 -8.92
N SER A 192 -30.59 0.84 -9.69
CA SER A 192 -31.29 -0.35 -9.17
C SER A 192 -30.40 -1.60 -9.15
N ARG A 193 -29.34 -1.63 -9.96
CA ARG A 193 -28.46 -2.80 -10.14
C ARG A 193 -27.00 -2.37 -10.23
N ILE A 194 -26.10 -3.24 -9.78
CA ILE A 194 -24.65 -3.00 -9.78
C ILE A 194 -24.12 -2.87 -11.21
N GLU A 195 -24.68 -3.63 -12.15
CA GLU A 195 -24.28 -3.62 -13.55
C GLU A 195 -24.59 -2.29 -14.27
N GLN A 196 -25.31 -1.37 -13.62
CA GLN A 196 -25.53 -0.01 -14.13
C GLN A 196 -24.42 0.96 -13.72
N ILE A 197 -23.56 0.56 -12.80
CA ILE A 197 -22.46 1.39 -12.32
C ILE A 197 -21.43 1.52 -13.44
N ASP A 198 -21.13 2.76 -13.84
CA ASP A 198 -19.91 3.03 -14.58
C ASP A 198 -18.70 2.82 -13.66
N PRO A 199 -17.82 1.84 -13.93
CA PRO A 199 -16.75 1.47 -12.99
C PRO A 199 -15.79 2.61 -12.70
N VAL A 200 -15.49 3.42 -13.71
CA VAL A 200 -14.55 4.54 -13.62
C VAL A 200 -15.16 5.67 -12.81
N GLU A 201 -16.43 6.00 -13.03
CA GLU A 201 -17.13 7.04 -12.26
C GLU A 201 -17.32 6.65 -10.80
N PHE A 202 -17.66 5.38 -10.51
CA PHE A 202 -17.71 4.91 -9.12
C PHE A 202 -16.34 5.04 -8.44
N LEU A 203 -15.27 4.63 -9.12
CA LEU A 203 -13.92 4.72 -8.59
C LEU A 203 -13.49 6.18 -8.31
N ARG A 204 -13.81 7.11 -9.22
CA ARG A 204 -13.60 8.56 -9.02
C ARG A 204 -14.38 9.10 -7.82
N TRP A 205 -15.64 8.68 -7.68
CA TRP A 205 -16.51 9.11 -6.60
C TRP A 205 -16.11 8.54 -5.24
N VAL A 206 -15.71 7.28 -5.17
CA VAL A 206 -15.42 6.59 -3.91
C VAL A 206 -14.02 6.92 -3.37
N PHE A 207 -13.06 7.23 -4.25
CA PHE A 207 -11.66 7.43 -3.87
C PHE A 207 -11.44 8.49 -2.78
N PRO A 208 -12.07 9.68 -2.82
CA PRO A 208 -11.92 10.67 -1.75
C PRO A 208 -12.32 10.13 -0.36
N TYR A 209 -13.39 9.33 -0.28
CA TYR A 209 -13.81 8.70 0.97
C TYR A 209 -12.79 7.66 1.45
N LEU A 210 -12.27 6.84 0.52
CA LEU A 210 -11.25 5.84 0.84
C LEU A 210 -9.97 6.51 1.32
N PHE A 211 -9.51 7.55 0.61
CA PHE A 211 -8.34 8.36 0.96
C PHE A 211 -8.46 8.88 2.40
N GLN A 212 -9.58 9.54 2.74
CA GLN A 212 -9.80 10.07 4.08
C GLN A 212 -9.84 8.97 5.15
N SER A 213 -10.43 7.81 4.84
CA SER A 213 -10.50 6.68 5.78
C SER A 213 -9.13 6.06 6.09
N ARG A 214 -8.16 6.15 5.17
CA ARG A 214 -6.82 5.57 5.30
C ARG A 214 -5.83 6.44 6.06
N LEU A 215 -5.95 7.77 5.96
CA LEU A 215 -5.05 8.71 6.64
C LEU A 215 -4.87 8.41 8.14
N PRO A 216 -5.93 8.26 8.97
CA PRO A 216 -5.76 7.94 10.38
C PRO A 216 -5.16 6.54 10.61
N LYS A 217 -5.41 5.57 9.71
CA LYS A 217 -4.87 4.20 9.84
C LYS A 217 -3.36 4.17 9.61
N TYR A 218 -2.84 4.89 8.60
CA TYR A 218 -1.40 5.03 8.43
C TYR A 218 -0.75 5.74 9.62
N GLN A 219 -1.39 6.81 10.12
CA GLN A 219 -0.89 7.54 11.28
C GLN A 219 -0.81 6.63 12.51
N ALA A 220 -1.85 5.84 12.78
CA ALA A 220 -1.87 4.90 13.89
C ALA A 220 -0.74 3.86 13.81
N LEU A 221 -0.44 3.34 12.61
CA LEU A 221 0.70 2.43 12.40
C LEU A 221 2.04 3.12 12.67
N ALA A 222 2.22 4.35 12.19
CA ALA A 222 3.43 5.13 12.43
C ALA A 222 3.62 5.44 13.93
N ASP A 223 2.56 5.86 14.62
CA ASP A 223 2.58 6.19 16.04
C ASP A 223 2.91 4.96 16.91
N ALA A 224 2.39 3.79 16.52
CA ALA A 224 2.62 2.54 17.22
C ALA A 224 4.02 1.97 16.98
N TYR A 225 4.48 1.96 15.73
CA TYR A 225 5.59 1.10 15.29
C TYR A 225 6.73 1.83 14.55
N GLY A 226 6.62 3.13 14.32
CA GLY A 226 7.41 3.78 13.27
C GLY A 226 7.66 5.26 13.43
N VAL A 227 7.77 5.94 12.29
CA VAL A 227 7.90 7.39 12.19
C VAL A 227 7.04 7.93 11.06
N THR A 228 6.68 9.21 11.15
CA THR A 228 6.01 9.95 10.10
C THR A 228 7.00 10.88 9.42
N VAL A 229 7.10 10.81 8.09
CA VAL A 229 7.94 11.70 7.28
C VAL A 229 7.08 12.36 6.20
N SER A 230 7.33 13.64 5.92
CA SER A 230 6.65 14.33 4.82
C SER A 230 7.09 13.77 3.47
N SER A 231 6.13 13.43 2.60
CA SER A 231 6.40 12.95 1.23
C SER A 231 7.18 13.96 0.38
N LYS A 232 7.12 15.27 0.71
CA LYS A 232 7.91 16.33 0.04
C LYS A 232 9.42 16.15 0.20
N ARG A 233 9.87 15.53 1.29
CA ARG A 233 11.30 15.33 1.58
C ARG A 233 11.93 14.22 0.73
N ILE A 234 11.13 13.34 0.13
CA ILE A 234 11.59 12.13 -0.56
C ILE A 234 12.38 12.45 -1.83
N GLY A 235 12.01 13.51 -2.56
CA GLY A 235 12.74 13.95 -3.75
C GLY A 235 14.19 14.37 -3.46
N ALA A 236 14.46 14.88 -2.26
CA ALA A 236 15.77 15.40 -1.86
C ALA A 236 16.76 14.31 -1.40
N ILE A 237 16.29 13.10 -1.10
CA ILE A 237 17.13 11.99 -0.63
C ILE A 237 17.99 11.49 -1.79
N LYS A 238 19.32 11.54 -1.66
CA LYS A 238 20.27 11.10 -2.70
C LYS A 238 21.12 9.91 -2.27
N SER A 239 21.19 9.67 -0.96
CA SER A 239 21.99 8.60 -0.35
C SER A 239 21.27 7.95 0.83
N GLU A 240 21.77 6.80 1.27
CA GLU A 240 21.35 6.15 2.52
C GLU A 240 21.52 7.07 3.73
N GLY A 241 22.59 7.86 3.75
CA GLY A 241 22.86 8.84 4.82
C GLY A 241 21.74 9.86 4.95
N ASP A 242 21.29 10.44 3.83
CA ASP A 242 20.17 11.40 3.80
C ASP A 242 18.88 10.77 4.34
N PHE A 243 18.65 9.49 4.03
CA PHE A 243 17.50 8.77 4.55
C PHE A 243 17.60 8.56 6.07
N PHE A 244 18.77 8.17 6.59
CA PHE A 244 18.95 8.02 8.04
C PHE A 244 18.83 9.36 8.77
N ASP A 245 19.30 10.45 8.19
CA ASP A 245 19.14 11.80 8.75
C ASP A 245 17.66 12.21 8.76
N LEU A 246 16.92 11.93 7.69
CA LEU A 246 15.46 12.14 7.66
C LEU A 246 14.74 11.40 8.81
N ILE A 247 15.11 10.15 9.07
CA ILE A 247 14.52 9.38 10.19
C ILE A 247 14.88 10.02 11.53
N ARG A 248 16.15 10.39 11.75
CA ARG A 248 16.60 11.06 12.99
C ARG A 248 15.87 12.38 13.22
N ASP A 249 15.70 13.18 12.17
CA ASP A 249 15.02 14.48 12.26
C ASP A 249 13.54 14.32 12.57
N SER A 250 12.85 13.37 11.93
CA SER A 250 11.43 13.12 12.20
C SER A 250 11.14 12.76 13.66
N VAL A 251 12.09 12.12 14.33
CA VAL A 251 12.00 11.73 15.74
C VAL A 251 12.19 12.93 16.66
N LYS A 252 13.08 13.86 16.28
CA LYS A 252 13.27 15.12 17.00
C LYS A 252 12.05 16.02 16.85
N GLU A 253 11.52 16.14 15.64
CA GLU A 253 10.31 16.91 15.33
C GLU A 253 9.10 16.39 16.11
N ALA A 254 8.93 15.07 16.23
CA ALA A 254 7.84 14.46 17.00
C ALA A 254 7.99 14.59 18.53
N ALA A 255 9.19 14.97 19.02
CA ALA A 255 9.48 15.16 20.44
C ALA A 255 9.44 16.63 20.89
N ALA A 256 9.37 17.57 19.94
CA ALA A 256 9.26 19.00 20.17
C ALA A 256 7.80 19.44 20.31
#